data_AF-A0A9W6T2E8-F1
#
_entry.id   AF-A0A9W6T2E8-F1
#
_cell.length_a   1.000
_cell.length_b   1.000
_cell.length_c   1.000
_cell.angle_alpha   90.00
_cell.angle_beta   90.00
_cell.angle_gamma   90.00
#
_symmetry.space_group_name_H-M   'P 1'
#
loop_
_entity.id
_entity.type
_entity.pdbx_description
1 polymer ?
#
loop_
_entity_poly.entity_id
_entity_poly.type
_entity_poly.pdbx_seq_one_letter_code
_entity_poly.pdbx_strand_id
1 'polypeptide(L)'
;MHRSNGVLSMTERNRKIKTAPERWPYYRSQSVLPAGNGNPDEQLKQQNDTEFPEFEDSLDFNIVFTCEERCFDAVVEDFISRSYFSPSELNKKVHIFNIEIRDDNESAIIGGKAILELANSLQGAYNESYSDITELNENSEPFDDKIMDIITNWQSQYSNLPLLYTVCFH
;
A
#
# COMPACT_ATOMS: atom_id res chain seq x y z
N MET A 1 34.38 0.71 2.14
CA MET A 1 33.44 1.54 1.37
C MET A 1 31.99 1.39 1.84
N HIS A 2 31.42 0.18 1.92
CA HIS A 2 29.99 -0.01 2.28
C HIS A 2 29.62 0.10 3.78
N ARG A 3 30.63 0.13 4.68
CA ARG A 3 30.40 0.42 6.11
C ARG A 3 30.30 1.92 6.40
N SER A 4 31.00 2.76 5.62
CA SER A 4 31.08 4.21 5.85
C SER A 4 29.88 4.98 5.30
N ASN A 5 29.12 4.40 4.37
CA ASN A 5 27.91 5.01 3.78
C ASN A 5 26.60 4.44 4.35
N GLY A 6 26.66 3.63 5.41
CA GLY A 6 25.46 3.09 6.07
C GLY A 6 24.71 1.96 5.33
N VAL A 7 25.13 1.60 4.11
CA VAL A 7 24.44 0.58 3.30
C VAL A 7 24.47 -0.79 3.98
N LEU A 8 25.61 -1.19 4.57
CA LEU A 8 25.70 -2.48 5.25
C LEU A 8 24.73 -2.58 6.43
N SER A 9 24.67 -1.56 7.29
CA SER A 9 23.73 -1.51 8.41
C SER A 9 22.28 -1.50 7.95
N MET A 10 21.97 -0.84 6.83
CA MET A 10 20.65 -0.86 6.21
C MET A 10 20.28 -2.27 5.71
N THR A 11 21.16 -2.95 4.99
CA THR A 11 20.90 -4.31 4.48
C THR A 11 20.77 -5.32 5.62
N GLU A 12 21.60 -5.20 6.67
CA GLU A 12 21.50 -6.04 7.87
C GLU A 12 20.17 -5.83 8.61
N ARG A 13 19.66 -4.59 8.65
CA ARG A 13 18.32 -4.28 9.18
C ARG A 13 17.23 -4.92 8.31
N ASN A 14 17.28 -4.73 6.99
CA ASN A 14 16.26 -5.26 6.07
C ASN A 14 16.18 -6.79 6.13
N ARG A 15 17.32 -7.48 6.22
CA ARG A 15 17.38 -8.94 6.34
C ARG A 15 16.69 -9.50 7.61
N LYS A 16 16.59 -8.69 8.68
CA LYS A 16 15.85 -9.08 9.89
C LYS A 16 14.34 -8.95 9.75
N ILE A 17 13.88 -8.19 8.76
CA ILE A 17 12.47 -7.90 8.50
C ILE A 17 11.92 -8.86 7.46
N LYS A 18 12.63 -9.05 6.34
CA LYS A 18 12.21 -9.95 5.25
C LYS A 18 13.38 -10.52 4.46
N THR A 19 13.09 -11.61 3.73
CA THR A 19 14.08 -12.37 2.97
C THR A 19 14.67 -11.58 1.79
N ALA A 20 13.82 -10.88 1.04
CA ALA A 20 14.22 -10.13 -0.14
C ALA A 20 13.32 -8.89 -0.36
N PRO A 21 13.80 -7.86 -1.07
CA PRO A 21 12.91 -6.80 -1.56
C PRO A 21 11.86 -7.37 -2.51
N GLU A 22 10.65 -6.83 -2.44
CA GLU A 22 9.53 -7.18 -3.30
C GLU A 22 9.20 -5.97 -4.15
N ARG A 23 8.84 -6.22 -5.41
CA ARG A 23 8.46 -5.15 -6.33
C ARG A 23 6.96 -4.93 -6.22
N TRP A 24 6.54 -3.67 -6.04
CA TRP A 24 5.11 -3.33 -6.14
C TRP A 24 4.60 -3.82 -7.51
N PRO A 25 3.48 -4.55 -7.52
CA PRO A 25 3.08 -5.26 -8.71
C PRO A 25 2.68 -4.26 -9.78
N TYR A 26 3.17 -4.57 -10.98
CA TYR A 26 2.65 -4.07 -12.23
C TYR A 26 1.74 -5.18 -12.74
N TYR A 27 0.47 -4.88 -12.95
CA TYR A 27 -0.60 -5.76 -13.36
C TYR A 27 -0.09 -6.97 -14.14
N ARG A 28 -0.14 -8.14 -13.49
CA ARG A 28 -0.01 -9.46 -14.12
C ARG A 28 1.28 -9.68 -14.91
N SER A 29 2.43 -9.76 -14.23
CA SER A 29 3.66 -10.29 -14.86
C SER A 29 3.63 -11.81 -15.13
N GLN A 30 2.55 -12.52 -14.81
CA GLN A 30 2.31 -13.90 -15.23
C GLN A 30 0.82 -14.10 -15.56
N SER A 31 0.51 -14.62 -16.76
CA SER A 31 -0.82 -14.88 -17.37
C SER A 31 -1.30 -13.72 -18.29
N VAL A 32 -1.18 -13.71 -19.61
CA VAL A 32 -1.41 -14.78 -20.60
C VAL A 32 -0.63 -14.41 -21.89
N LEU A 33 0.33 -15.23 -22.31
CA LEU A 33 0.72 -15.32 -23.73
C LEU A 33 -0.45 -16.00 -24.47
N PRO A 34 -0.81 -15.62 -25.71
CA PRO A 34 -1.90 -16.27 -26.42
C PRO A 34 -1.62 -17.78 -26.52
N ALA A 35 -2.62 -18.56 -26.14
CA ALA A 35 -2.59 -20.01 -26.02
C ALA A 35 -1.94 -20.68 -27.24
N GLY A 36 -0.73 -21.20 -27.05
CA GLY A 36 -0.30 -22.41 -27.76
C GLY A 36 -1.06 -23.60 -27.18
N ASN A 37 -1.45 -24.55 -28.04
CA ASN A 37 -2.22 -25.76 -27.74
C ASN A 37 -1.62 -26.62 -26.59
N GLY A 38 -1.86 -26.23 -25.35
CA GLY A 38 -1.51 -26.98 -24.15
C GLY A 38 -2.58 -26.76 -23.09
N ASN A 39 -2.99 -27.83 -22.42
CA ASN A 39 -4.00 -27.77 -21.36
C ASN A 39 -3.59 -26.74 -20.29
N PRO A 40 -4.48 -25.79 -19.94
CA PRO A 40 -4.16 -24.64 -19.09
C PRO A 40 -3.96 -25.00 -17.60
N ASP A 41 -4.33 -26.20 -17.17
CA ASP A 41 -4.49 -26.51 -15.75
C ASP A 41 -3.24 -27.07 -15.04
N GLU A 42 -2.13 -27.32 -15.75
CA GLU A 42 -1.02 -28.13 -15.19
C GLU A 42 0.31 -27.41 -14.96
N GLN A 43 0.47 -26.11 -15.25
CA GLN A 43 1.80 -25.46 -15.16
C GLN A 43 1.96 -24.28 -14.20
N LEU A 44 0.93 -23.89 -13.43
CA LEU A 44 1.04 -22.79 -12.47
C LEU A 44 0.65 -23.20 -11.04
N LYS A 45 1.18 -24.34 -10.59
CA LYS A 45 1.44 -24.59 -9.16
C LYS A 45 2.91 -24.29 -8.86
N GLN A 46 3.34 -23.05 -9.08
CA GLN A 46 4.58 -22.58 -8.46
C GLN A 46 4.21 -21.94 -7.12
N GLN A 47 4.23 -22.79 -6.09
CA GLN A 47 4.48 -22.43 -4.68
C GLN A 47 3.87 -21.10 -4.23
N ASN A 48 2.57 -21.11 -3.96
CA ASN A 48 1.97 -20.20 -2.99
C ASN A 48 2.44 -20.64 -1.58
N ASP A 49 3.72 -20.46 -1.29
CA ASP A 49 4.17 -20.34 0.09
C ASP A 49 3.94 -18.86 0.47
N THR A 50 2.67 -18.47 0.58
CA THR A 50 2.28 -17.15 1.06
C THR A 50 2.76 -17.06 2.50
N GLU A 51 3.81 -16.26 2.77
CA GLU A 51 4.34 -16.00 4.12
C GLU A 51 3.27 -15.44 5.07
N PHE A 52 2.11 -15.03 4.53
CA PHE A 52 0.95 -14.51 5.23
C PHE A 52 -0.34 -15.20 4.71
N PRO A 53 -0.82 -16.28 5.35
CA PRO A 53 -2.00 -17.02 4.90
C PRO A 53 -3.33 -16.23 5.02
N GLU A 54 -3.32 -15.05 5.63
CA GLU A 54 -4.50 -14.17 5.76
C GLU A 54 -4.80 -13.33 4.51
N PHE A 55 -3.90 -13.28 3.53
CA PHE A 55 -4.09 -12.54 2.28
C PHE A 55 -4.45 -13.51 1.15
N GLU A 56 -5.73 -13.48 0.70
CA GLU A 56 -6.23 -14.31 -0.40
C GLU A 56 -5.63 -13.92 -1.76
N ASP A 57 -5.30 -12.64 -1.93
CA ASP A 57 -4.57 -12.12 -3.08
C ASP A 57 -3.39 -11.27 -2.60
N SER A 58 -2.30 -11.24 -3.37
CA SER A 58 -1.03 -10.58 -3.02
C SER A 58 -1.12 -9.06 -2.77
N LEU A 59 -2.32 -8.48 -2.89
CA LEU A 59 -2.59 -7.04 -2.99
C LEU A 59 -3.87 -6.56 -2.29
N ASP A 60 -4.41 -7.33 -1.36
CA ASP A 60 -5.60 -6.90 -0.59
C ASP A 60 -5.20 -5.85 0.47
N PHE A 61 -4.88 -4.64 0.03
CA PHE A 61 -4.53 -3.51 0.88
C PHE A 61 -5.68 -2.49 0.90
N ASN A 62 -6.11 -2.06 2.09
CA ASN A 62 -7.06 -0.93 2.20
C ASN A 62 -6.35 0.42 2.14
N ILE A 63 -5.10 0.50 2.59
CA ILE A 63 -4.30 1.72 2.65
C ILE A 63 -2.92 1.42 2.07
N VAL A 64 -2.44 2.30 1.17
CA VAL A 64 -1.12 2.24 0.58
C VAL A 64 -0.40 3.56 0.83
N PHE A 65 0.84 3.47 1.34
CA PHE A 65 1.73 4.62 1.48
C PHE A 65 2.84 4.56 0.44
N THR A 66 3.11 5.71 -0.18
CA THR A 66 4.21 5.92 -1.13
C THR A 66 5.10 7.04 -0.61
N CYS A 67 6.38 6.99 -0.96
CA CYS A 67 7.42 7.87 -0.40
C CYS A 67 7.96 8.92 -1.39
N GLU A 68 7.49 8.87 -2.65
CA GLU A 68 7.83 9.81 -3.72
C GLU A 68 6.72 9.78 -4.78
N GLU A 69 6.54 10.90 -5.47
CA GLU A 69 5.49 11.05 -6.50
C GLU A 69 5.58 9.98 -7.61
N ARG A 70 6.80 9.59 -8.01
CA ARG A 70 6.97 8.55 -9.04
C ARG A 70 6.45 7.18 -8.60
N CYS A 71 6.58 6.85 -7.31
CA CYS A 71 6.02 5.63 -6.74
C CYS A 71 4.49 5.74 -6.63
N PHE A 72 3.97 6.90 -6.24
CA PHE A 72 2.54 7.19 -6.23
C PHE A 72 1.90 6.97 -7.60
N ASP A 73 2.46 7.56 -8.66
CA ASP A 73 1.97 7.41 -10.03
C ASP A 73 1.95 5.94 -10.46
N ALA A 74 3.02 5.19 -10.16
CA ALA A 74 3.13 3.78 -10.53
C ALA A 74 2.07 2.91 -9.81
N VAL A 75 1.76 3.21 -8.55
CA VAL A 75 0.71 2.52 -7.79
C VAL A 75 -0.67 2.85 -8.36
N VAL A 76 -0.94 4.13 -8.64
CA VAL A 76 -2.22 4.58 -9.21
C VAL A 76 -2.45 4.00 -10.60
N GLU A 77 -1.43 3.99 -11.46
CA GLU A 77 -1.50 3.40 -12.80
C GLU A 77 -1.79 1.89 -12.74
N ASP A 78 -1.23 1.17 -11.76
CA ASP A 78 -1.51 -0.25 -11.55
C ASP A 78 -2.99 -0.49 -11.18
N PHE A 79 -3.55 0.26 -10.24
CA PHE A 79 -4.97 0.15 -9.89
C PHE A 79 -5.91 0.56 -11.02
N ILE A 80 -5.57 1.60 -11.79
CA ILE A 80 -6.35 1.99 -12.98
C ILE A 80 -6.31 0.87 -14.03
N SER A 81 -5.14 0.25 -14.25
CA SER A 81 -4.98 -0.86 -15.18
C SER A 81 -5.82 -2.07 -14.76
N ARG A 82 -5.80 -2.43 -13.47
CA ARG A 82 -6.69 -3.47 -12.91
C ARG A 82 -8.13 -3.18 -13.20
N SER A 83 -8.54 -1.94 -12.95
CA SER A 83 -9.91 -1.49 -13.16
C SER A 83 -10.35 -1.62 -14.61
N TYR A 84 -9.45 -1.34 -15.55
CA TYR A 84 -9.74 -1.46 -16.97
C TYR A 84 -9.88 -2.92 -17.44
N PHE A 85 -9.00 -3.82 -17.00
CA PHE A 85 -8.91 -5.19 -17.51
C PHE A 85 -9.79 -6.21 -16.74
N SER A 86 -10.08 -5.97 -15.46
CA SER A 86 -10.97 -6.80 -14.63
C SER A 86 -12.09 -5.99 -13.95
N PRO A 87 -13.02 -5.35 -14.70
CA PRO A 87 -14.00 -4.43 -14.10
C PRO A 87 -14.98 -5.10 -13.13
N SER A 88 -15.23 -6.40 -13.27
CA SER A 88 -16.18 -7.16 -12.45
C SER A 88 -15.64 -7.59 -11.09
N GLU A 89 -14.35 -7.39 -10.83
CA GLU A 89 -13.68 -7.78 -9.57
C GLU A 89 -13.52 -6.57 -8.62
N LEU A 90 -13.83 -5.36 -9.08
CA LEU A 90 -13.66 -4.08 -8.37
C LEU A 90 -14.74 -3.81 -7.33
N ASN A 91 -14.54 -4.26 -6.10
CA ASN A 91 -15.50 -4.02 -5.01
C ASN A 91 -14.87 -3.47 -3.73
N LYS A 92 -13.54 -3.28 -3.70
CA LYS A 92 -12.83 -2.80 -2.52
C LYS A 92 -12.18 -1.46 -2.79
N LYS A 93 -12.38 -0.52 -1.87
CA LYS A 93 -11.72 0.79 -1.89
C LYS A 93 -10.29 0.68 -1.36
N VAL A 94 -9.38 1.38 -2.03
CA VAL A 94 -7.98 1.49 -1.62
C VAL A 94 -7.60 2.96 -1.51
N HIS A 95 -7.18 3.38 -0.33
CA HIS A 95 -6.72 4.73 -0.04
C HIS A 95 -5.21 4.82 -0.27
N ILE A 96 -4.78 5.71 -1.16
CA ILE A 96 -3.36 5.85 -1.50
C ILE A 96 -2.89 7.22 -1.03
N PHE A 97 -1.85 7.22 -0.21
CA PHE A 97 -1.20 8.42 0.30
C PHE A 97 0.24 8.48 -0.22
N ASN A 98 0.68 9.64 -0.70
CA ASN A 98 2.09 9.93 -0.93
C ASN A 98 2.59 10.85 0.16
N ILE A 99 3.74 10.53 0.77
CA ILE A 99 4.46 11.43 1.65
C ILE A 99 5.84 11.62 1.03
N GLU A 100 6.17 12.84 0.59
CA GLU A 100 7.44 13.10 -0.10
C GLU A 100 8.61 13.00 0.89
N ILE A 101 9.42 11.94 0.76
CA ILE A 101 10.56 11.65 1.63
C ILE A 101 11.81 11.58 0.78
N ARG A 102 12.81 12.41 1.10
CA ARG A 102 14.11 12.38 0.42
C ARG A 102 14.82 11.04 0.64
N ASP A 103 15.51 10.56 -0.39
CA ASP A 103 16.32 9.33 -0.36
C ASP A 103 17.64 9.51 0.41
N ASP A 104 17.50 9.73 1.72
CA ASP A 104 18.61 9.71 2.67
C ASP A 104 18.14 9.11 4.01
N ASN A 105 19.10 8.62 4.79
CA ASN A 105 18.80 7.88 6.02
C ASN A 105 18.10 8.74 7.10
N GLU A 106 18.39 10.04 7.18
CA GLU A 106 17.80 10.91 8.19
C GLU A 106 16.34 11.21 7.84
N SER A 107 16.09 11.61 6.59
CA SER A 107 14.75 11.84 6.05
C SER A 107 13.89 10.57 6.11
N ALA A 108 14.44 9.39 5.82
CA ALA A 108 13.72 8.12 5.93
C ALA A 108 13.28 7.78 7.36
N ILE A 109 14.09 8.13 8.37
CA ILE A 109 13.72 7.92 9.78
C ILE A 109 12.58 8.85 10.19
N ILE A 110 12.65 10.12 9.79
CA ILE A 110 11.61 11.12 10.09
C ILE A 110 10.31 10.76 9.36
N GLY A 111 10.40 10.49 8.06
CA GLY A 111 9.27 10.10 7.22
C GLY A 111 8.61 8.80 7.68
N GLY A 112 9.40 7.79 8.06
CA GLY A 112 8.85 6.55 8.61
C GLY A 112 8.06 6.74 9.90
N LYS A 113 8.50 7.66 10.78
CA LYS A 113 7.72 8.03 11.98
C LYS A 113 6.45 8.80 11.64
N ALA A 114 6.53 9.71 10.67
CA ALA A 114 5.39 10.49 10.24
C ALA A 114 4.30 9.61 9.58
N ILE A 115 4.70 8.63 8.76
CA ILE A 115 3.82 7.60 8.21
C ILE A 115 3.16 6.77 9.32
N LEU A 116 3.94 6.36 10.33
CA LEU A 116 3.41 5.61 11.47
C LEU A 116 2.34 6.41 12.24
N GLU A 117 2.57 7.70 12.46
CA GLU A 117 1.59 8.57 13.12
C GLU A 117 0.30 8.69 12.30
N LEU A 118 0.41 8.92 10.99
CA LEU A 118 -0.74 8.96 10.09
C LEU A 118 -1.53 7.65 10.10
N ALA A 119 -0.84 6.51 10.01
CA ALA A 119 -1.45 5.19 10.07
C ALA A 119 -2.21 4.95 11.38
N ASN A 120 -1.64 5.37 12.52
CA ASN A 120 -2.31 5.27 13.82
C ASN A 120 -3.55 6.18 13.90
N SER A 121 -3.49 7.39 13.33
CA SER A 121 -4.66 8.28 13.27
C SER A 121 -5.79 7.69 12.42
N LEU A 122 -5.47 7.11 11.26
CA LEU A 122 -6.43 6.41 10.40
C LEU A 122 -7.05 5.21 11.13
N GLN A 123 -6.23 4.41 11.82
CA GLN A 123 -6.71 3.27 12.60
C GLN A 123 -7.62 3.71 13.77
N GLY A 124 -7.30 4.81 14.44
CA GLY A 124 -8.12 5.37 15.51
C GLY A 124 -9.50 5.78 14.99
N ALA A 125 -9.54 6.51 13.89
CA ALA A 125 -10.80 6.93 13.27
C ALA A 125 -11.62 5.73 12.74
N TYR A 126 -10.96 4.72 12.17
CA TYR A 126 -11.61 3.46 11.79
C TYR A 126 -12.30 2.81 12.99
N ASN A 127 -11.61 2.66 14.12
CA ASN A 127 -12.17 2.02 15.31
C ASN A 127 -13.37 2.78 15.88
N GLU A 128 -13.32 4.11 15.91
CA GLU A 128 -14.43 4.96 16.34
C GLU A 128 -15.64 4.81 15.42
N SER A 129 -15.43 4.95 14.10
CA SER A 129 -16.51 4.82 13.12
C SER A 129 -17.09 3.40 13.10
N TYR A 130 -16.26 2.38 13.32
CA TYR A 130 -16.71 1.00 13.38
C TYR A 130 -17.64 0.75 14.57
N SER A 131 -17.36 1.32 15.76
CA SER A 131 -18.30 1.24 16.88
C SER A 131 -19.64 1.93 16.58
N ASP A 132 -19.62 3.10 15.92
CA ASP A 132 -20.83 3.86 15.61
C ASP A 132 -21.71 3.16 14.55
N ILE A 133 -21.09 2.51 13.55
CA ILE A 133 -21.77 1.77 12.48
C ILE A 133 -22.57 0.59 13.04
N THR A 134 -22.00 -0.14 14.01
CA THR A 134 -22.69 -1.29 14.62
C THR A 134 -23.97 -0.91 15.37
N GLU A 135 -24.13 0.36 15.75
CA GLU A 135 -25.30 0.84 16.49
C GLU A 135 -26.38 1.49 15.63
N LEU A 136 -26.04 2.05 14.45
CA LEU A 136 -26.93 3.00 13.77
C LEU A 136 -27.23 2.75 12.29
N ASN A 137 -26.32 2.20 11.47
CA ASN A 137 -26.56 1.97 10.03
C ASN A 137 -25.54 1.01 9.40
N GLU A 138 -25.98 -0.17 8.94
CA GLU A 138 -25.14 -1.21 8.30
C GLU A 138 -24.47 -0.78 6.96
N ASN A 139 -24.90 0.35 6.35
CA ASN A 139 -24.46 0.78 5.01
C ASN A 139 -23.46 1.94 5.00
N SER A 140 -22.97 2.42 6.15
CA SER A 140 -21.97 3.50 6.16
C SER A 140 -20.57 2.92 6.02
N GLU A 141 -19.76 3.49 5.14
CA GLU A 141 -18.33 3.18 5.08
C GLU A 141 -17.63 3.86 6.28
N PRO A 142 -16.80 3.14 7.04
CA PRO A 142 -16.13 3.71 8.21
C PRO A 142 -15.10 4.79 7.80
N PHE A 143 -14.92 5.80 8.64
CA PHE A 143 -13.87 6.84 8.69
C PHE A 143 -13.59 7.71 7.45
N ASP A 144 -14.18 7.42 6.30
CA ASP A 144 -13.97 8.15 5.04
C ASP A 144 -14.20 9.67 5.17
N ASP A 145 -15.21 10.06 5.92
CA ASP A 145 -15.55 11.45 6.24
C ASP A 145 -14.48 12.16 7.07
N LYS A 146 -13.75 11.41 7.91
CA LYS A 146 -12.69 11.91 8.78
C LYS A 146 -11.31 11.99 8.10
N ILE A 147 -11.13 11.39 6.91
CA ILE A 147 -9.80 11.32 6.25
C ILE A 147 -9.22 12.72 6.02
N MET A 148 -10.00 13.66 5.51
CA MET A 148 -9.50 15.01 5.23
C MET A 148 -9.11 15.77 6.50
N ASP A 149 -9.84 15.56 7.59
CA ASP A 149 -9.51 16.16 8.90
C ASP A 149 -8.23 15.55 9.47
N ILE A 150 -8.04 14.23 9.33
CA ILE A 150 -6.81 13.54 9.71
C ILE A 150 -5.62 14.07 8.92
N ILE A 151 -5.74 14.17 7.59
CA ILE A 151 -4.69 14.73 6.73
C ILE A 151 -4.36 16.15 7.15
N THR A 152 -5.37 16.99 7.42
CA THR A 152 -5.18 18.39 7.81
C THR A 152 -4.44 18.50 9.15
N ASN A 153 -4.86 17.72 10.14
CA ASN A 153 -4.22 17.68 11.46
C ASN A 153 -2.77 17.18 11.36
N TRP A 154 -2.54 16.11 10.60
CA TRP A 154 -1.21 15.56 10.36
C TRP A 154 -0.31 16.58 9.64
N GLN A 155 -0.80 17.23 8.59
CA GLN A 155 -0.02 18.21 7.81
C GLN A 155 0.35 19.44 8.65
N SER A 156 -0.46 19.79 9.66
CA SER A 156 -0.13 20.87 10.61
C SER A 156 1.09 20.55 11.48
N GLN A 157 1.29 19.27 11.82
CA GLN A 157 2.42 18.78 12.60
C GLN A 157 3.64 18.52 11.71
N TYR A 158 3.42 18.05 10.47
CA TYR A 158 4.43 17.68 9.49
C TYR A 158 4.44 18.63 8.28
N SER A 159 4.52 19.94 8.54
CA SER A 159 4.46 20.98 7.49
C SER A 159 5.53 20.88 6.40
N ASN A 160 6.64 20.18 6.66
CA ASN A 160 7.75 19.98 5.74
C ASN A 160 7.67 18.70 4.91
N LEU A 161 6.62 17.89 5.10
CA LEU A 161 6.38 16.66 4.35
C LEU A 161 5.09 16.83 3.53
N PRO A 162 5.18 17.25 2.26
CA PRO A 162 4.03 17.32 1.38
C PRO A 162 3.32 15.97 1.26
N LEU A 163 1.99 16.00 1.34
CA LEU A 163 1.14 14.82 1.21
C LEU A 163 0.23 14.91 -0.02
N LEU A 164 0.16 13.83 -0.80
CA LEU A 164 -0.87 13.61 -1.80
C LEU A 164 -1.81 12.49 -1.35
N TYR A 165 -3.07 12.57 -1.75
CA TYR A 165 -4.08 11.58 -1.40
C TYR A 165 -5.00 11.33 -2.60
N THR A 166 -5.28 10.06 -2.86
CA THR A 166 -6.28 9.63 -3.84
C THR A 166 -6.94 8.33 -3.39
N VAL A 167 -8.06 8.00 -4.02
CA VAL A 167 -8.79 6.74 -3.82
C VAL A 167 -8.78 5.96 -5.13
N CYS A 168 -8.45 4.68 -5.04
CA CYS A 168 -8.53 3.70 -6.12
C CYS A 168 -9.47 2.55 -5.72
N PHE A 169 -9.77 1.69 -6.69
CA PHE A 169 -10.62 0.51 -6.49
C PHE A 169 -9.89 -0.74 -6.95
N HIS A 170 -10.06 -1.82 -6.20
CA HIS A 170 -9.56 -3.16 -6.49
C HIS A 170 -10.70 -4.18 -6.45
#